data_AF-A0A060RDJ5-F1
#
_entry.id   AF-A0A060RDJ5-F1
#
_cell.length_a   1.000
_cell.length_b   1.000
_cell.length_c   1.000
_cell.angle_alpha   90.00
_cell.angle_beta   90.00
_cell.angle_gamma   90.00
#
_symmetry.space_group_name_H-M   'P 1'
#
loop_
_entity.id
_entity.type
_entity.pdbx_description
1 polymer ?
#
loop_
_entity_poly.entity_id
_entity_poly.type
_entity_poly.pdbx_seq_one_letter_code
_entity_poly.pdbx_strand_id
1 'polypeptide(L)'
;MSGDTANQMSVAGRIKAGSVKWYKDGTALSNVAGTTEFSTSVAPYALTVKQNQLSAATTVRYRFEAIFIDPRTGLELPFATDIAFARVDNAGALICAIAYTPDGSVFQNASPSSLKIHCDLWRGNQIDNTLVSYKWGIKKAGVFANKTAGAAATTGQAVVIFSDVTDVIEGSLATIGAASYVVQSVNTSTKAVTFTTNVTTAVASGAAITCPEYDVTLGTNWGVINATYTYGGITGHTTNEIIVPDGAVLNYETFKCAIKDTDSASGTTNSVVSDIVSLSDMSDPITIDIAAPAGNIIKNGAGSLTLTAKVWRNGEEIDATGVTYSYKWNKYNDSGVPQSESRVTKTITVQASEVSGKATFECELISK
;
A
#
# COMPACT_ATOMS: atom_id res chain seq x y z
N MET A 1 15.25 -62.14 -6.62
CA MET A 1 16.69 -62.47 -6.56
C MET A 1 16.89 -63.46 -5.42
N SER A 2 17.47 -64.64 -5.67
CA SER A 2 17.82 -65.56 -4.58
C SER A 2 18.85 -64.87 -3.69
N GLY A 3 18.67 -64.87 -2.37
CA GLY A 3 19.54 -64.21 -1.39
C GLY A 3 20.97 -64.76 -1.28
N ASP A 4 21.47 -65.43 -2.33
CA ASP A 4 22.83 -65.92 -2.47
C ASP A 4 23.74 -64.80 -3.01
N THR A 5 24.63 -64.31 -2.17
CA THR A 5 25.59 -63.24 -2.50
C THR A 5 26.57 -63.63 -3.63
N ALA A 6 26.75 -64.92 -3.92
CA ALA A 6 27.59 -65.40 -5.01
C ALA A 6 26.95 -65.24 -6.42
N ASN A 7 25.66 -64.93 -6.48
CA ASN A 7 24.90 -64.73 -7.72
C ASN A 7 24.55 -63.25 -7.99
N GLN A 8 25.16 -62.32 -7.26
CA GLN A 8 24.92 -60.89 -7.47
C GLN A 8 25.64 -60.34 -8.70
N MET A 9 25.02 -59.36 -9.35
CA MET A 9 25.57 -58.64 -10.51
C MET A 9 26.87 -57.88 -10.21
N SER A 10 27.13 -57.58 -8.93
CA SER A 10 28.38 -56.98 -8.45
C SER A 10 29.57 -57.94 -8.50
N VAL A 11 29.35 -59.24 -8.72
CA VAL A 11 30.40 -60.26 -8.82
C VAL A 11 31.00 -60.27 -10.23
N ALA A 12 32.33 -60.29 -10.33
CA ALA A 12 33.05 -60.31 -11.59
C ALA A 12 32.62 -61.49 -12.49
N GLY A 13 32.45 -61.22 -13.80
CA GLY A 13 32.07 -62.24 -14.80
C GLY A 13 30.58 -62.52 -14.95
N ARG A 14 29.70 -61.86 -14.17
CA ARG A 14 28.23 -61.99 -14.29
C ARG A 14 27.60 -61.06 -15.32
N ILE A 15 28.34 -60.03 -15.74
CA ILE A 15 27.97 -59.12 -16.82
C ILE A 15 28.92 -59.35 -18.00
N LYS A 16 28.36 -59.48 -19.20
CA LYS A 16 29.14 -59.65 -20.43
C LYS A 16 30.07 -58.45 -20.63
N ALA A 17 31.36 -58.72 -20.81
CA ALA A 17 32.36 -57.68 -21.04
C ALA A 17 31.96 -56.80 -22.24
N GLY A 18 32.00 -55.48 -22.04
CA GLY A 18 31.62 -54.50 -23.07
C GLY A 18 30.12 -54.28 -23.27
N SER A 19 29.24 -54.96 -22.53
CA SER A 19 27.78 -54.80 -22.69
C SER A 19 27.19 -53.61 -21.93
N VAL A 20 27.93 -53.03 -20.97
CA VAL A 20 27.46 -51.96 -20.09
C VAL A 20 27.28 -50.66 -20.85
N LYS A 21 26.09 -50.07 -20.75
CA LYS A 21 25.75 -48.76 -21.30
C LYS A 21 24.93 -47.95 -20.30
N TRP A 22 25.23 -46.65 -20.22
CA TRP A 22 24.41 -45.69 -19.50
C TRP A 22 23.81 -44.68 -20.47
N TYR A 23 22.58 -44.27 -20.21
CA TYR A 23 21.88 -43.27 -20.99
C TYR A 23 21.37 -42.15 -20.08
N LYS A 24 21.33 -40.93 -20.61
CA LYS A 24 20.66 -39.77 -20.03
C LYS A 24 19.56 -39.33 -20.99
N ASP A 25 18.32 -39.34 -20.52
CA ASP A 25 17.14 -38.94 -21.29
C ASP A 25 17.08 -39.60 -22.68
N GLY A 26 17.41 -40.90 -22.73
CA GLY A 26 17.44 -41.70 -23.96
C GLY A 26 18.72 -41.56 -24.81
N THR A 27 19.62 -40.64 -24.48
CA THR A 27 20.90 -40.44 -25.18
C THR A 27 22.02 -41.23 -24.49
N ALA A 28 22.77 -42.04 -25.24
CA ALA A 28 23.88 -42.82 -24.69
C ALA A 28 25.01 -41.90 -24.20
N LEU A 29 25.52 -42.18 -22.99
CA LEU A 29 26.68 -41.48 -22.44
C LEU A 29 27.97 -42.05 -23.04
N SER A 30 28.89 -41.18 -23.45
CA SER A 30 30.25 -41.56 -23.83
C SER A 30 31.13 -41.65 -22.57
N ASN A 31 31.75 -42.81 -22.34
CA ASN A 31 32.62 -43.03 -21.19
C ASN A 31 33.96 -42.33 -21.37
N VAL A 32 34.00 -41.03 -21.08
CA VAL A 32 35.23 -40.22 -21.13
C VAL A 32 35.57 -39.78 -19.71
N ALA A 33 36.70 -40.25 -19.17
CA ALA A 33 37.15 -39.83 -17.85
C ALA A 33 37.43 -38.31 -17.84
N GLY A 34 36.83 -37.58 -16.90
CA GLY A 34 37.01 -36.12 -16.75
C GLY A 34 35.79 -35.27 -17.15
N THR A 35 34.72 -35.88 -17.68
CA THR A 35 33.46 -35.19 -18.01
C THR A 35 32.55 -34.97 -16.79
N THR A 36 31.45 -34.22 -17.01
CA THR A 36 30.39 -33.93 -16.03
C THR A 36 29.60 -35.16 -15.60
N GLU A 37 29.53 -36.20 -16.43
CA GLU A 37 28.98 -37.52 -16.12
C GLU A 37 29.96 -38.60 -16.61
N PHE A 38 30.26 -39.59 -15.78
CA PHE A 38 31.19 -40.68 -16.10
C PHE A 38 30.71 -42.00 -15.52
N SER A 39 30.81 -43.10 -16.29
CA SER A 39 30.49 -44.44 -15.81
C SER A 39 31.68 -45.41 -15.91
N THR A 40 31.70 -46.40 -15.01
CA THR A 40 32.75 -47.41 -14.96
C THR A 40 32.39 -48.65 -15.78
N SER A 41 33.35 -49.22 -16.51
CA SER A 41 33.19 -50.47 -17.27
C SER A 41 33.48 -51.73 -16.45
N VAL A 42 33.81 -51.57 -15.17
CA VAL A 42 34.10 -52.64 -14.20
C VAL A 42 33.13 -52.55 -13.03
N ALA A 43 32.82 -53.69 -12.42
CA ALA A 43 31.96 -53.73 -11.23
C ALA A 43 32.51 -52.78 -10.15
N PRO A 44 31.65 -51.95 -9.52
CA PRO A 44 30.19 -52.04 -9.47
C PRO A 44 29.42 -51.29 -10.59
N TYR A 45 30.08 -50.90 -11.68
CA TYR A 45 29.46 -50.22 -12.85
C TYR A 45 28.78 -48.88 -12.52
N ALA A 46 29.31 -48.18 -11.52
CA ALA A 46 28.75 -46.94 -11.02
C ALA A 46 28.75 -45.83 -12.09
N LEU A 47 27.66 -45.08 -12.14
CA LEU A 47 27.56 -43.78 -12.80
C LEU A 47 27.83 -42.68 -11.75
N THR A 48 28.76 -41.77 -12.06
CA THR A 48 29.06 -40.57 -11.28
C THR A 48 28.57 -39.35 -12.04
N VAL A 49 27.70 -38.55 -11.40
CA VAL A 49 27.20 -37.28 -11.93
C VAL A 49 27.81 -36.15 -11.12
N LYS A 50 28.66 -35.32 -11.74
CA LYS A 50 29.42 -34.24 -11.09
C LYS A 50 28.78 -32.87 -11.20
N GLN A 51 27.79 -32.71 -12.08
CA GLN A 51 27.07 -31.45 -12.29
C GLN A 51 25.61 -31.62 -11.87
N ASN A 52 25.05 -30.56 -11.26
CA ASN A 52 23.63 -30.50 -10.96
C ASN A 52 22.79 -30.39 -12.25
N GLN A 53 22.27 -31.53 -12.71
CA GLN A 53 21.43 -31.61 -13.91
C GLN A 53 20.05 -30.96 -13.75
N LEU A 54 19.58 -30.85 -12.51
CA LEU A 54 18.31 -30.23 -12.17
C LEU A 54 18.45 -28.70 -11.94
N SER A 55 19.51 -28.06 -12.45
CA SER A 55 19.65 -26.59 -12.43
C SER A 55 18.88 -25.93 -13.60
N ALA A 56 18.98 -26.51 -14.80
CA ALA A 56 18.32 -26.01 -16.01
C ALA A 56 17.08 -26.83 -16.43
N ALA A 57 16.96 -28.09 -15.98
CA ALA A 57 15.83 -28.97 -16.27
C ALA A 57 15.04 -29.31 -15.00
N THR A 58 13.76 -29.65 -15.14
CA THR A 58 12.88 -30.04 -14.02
C THR A 58 12.90 -31.54 -13.74
N THR A 59 13.35 -32.34 -14.70
CA THR A 59 13.50 -33.79 -14.58
C THR A 59 14.73 -34.27 -15.33
N VAL A 60 15.31 -35.38 -14.89
CA VAL A 60 16.37 -36.11 -15.60
C VAL A 60 16.19 -37.61 -15.35
N ARG A 61 16.35 -38.42 -16.41
CA ARG A 61 16.28 -39.89 -16.34
C ARG A 61 17.62 -40.50 -16.72
N TYR A 62 18.12 -41.39 -15.87
CA TYR A 62 19.26 -42.24 -16.17
C TYR A 62 18.83 -43.68 -16.36
N ARG A 63 19.35 -44.33 -17.40
CA ARG A 63 19.11 -45.74 -17.69
C ARG A 63 20.41 -46.51 -17.70
N PHE A 64 20.43 -47.64 -17.01
CA PHE A 64 21.49 -48.63 -17.11
C PHE A 64 21.02 -49.78 -17.98
N GLU A 65 21.85 -50.19 -18.94
CA GLU A 65 21.65 -51.39 -19.74
C GLU A 65 22.88 -52.28 -19.68
N ALA A 66 22.68 -53.60 -19.58
CA ALA A 66 23.74 -54.59 -19.68
C ALA A 66 23.18 -55.96 -20.09
N ILE A 67 24.08 -56.89 -20.42
CA ILE A 67 23.75 -58.30 -20.65
C ILE A 67 24.22 -59.11 -19.46
N PHE A 68 23.27 -59.70 -18.74
CA PHE A 68 23.54 -60.65 -17.65
C PHE A 68 23.86 -62.03 -18.23
N ILE A 69 24.83 -62.71 -17.63
CA ILE A 69 25.17 -64.10 -17.96
C ILE A 69 24.72 -64.97 -16.81
N ASP A 70 23.73 -65.84 -17.06
CA ASP A 70 23.23 -66.77 -16.05
C ASP A 70 24.37 -67.74 -15.63
N PRO A 71 24.67 -67.81 -14.33
CA PRO A 71 25.83 -68.52 -13.83
C PRO A 71 25.74 -70.06 -13.94
N ARG A 72 24.53 -70.60 -14.13
CA ARG A 72 24.26 -72.04 -14.20
C ARG A 72 24.10 -72.53 -15.63
N THR A 73 23.53 -71.69 -16.49
CA THR A 73 23.14 -72.06 -17.86
C THR A 73 23.99 -71.37 -18.94
N GLY A 74 24.72 -70.31 -18.60
CA GLY A 74 25.48 -69.50 -19.55
C GLY A 74 24.59 -68.62 -20.45
N LEU A 75 23.28 -68.56 -20.18
CA LEU A 75 22.34 -67.81 -20.98
C LEU A 75 22.59 -66.30 -20.87
N GLU A 76 22.62 -65.62 -22.01
CA GLU A 76 22.72 -64.16 -22.09
C GLU A 76 21.34 -63.51 -22.06
N LEU A 77 21.11 -62.63 -21.09
CA LEU A 77 19.83 -61.94 -20.89
C LEU A 77 20.06 -60.42 -20.86
N PRO A 78 19.59 -59.68 -21.88
CA PRO A 78 19.62 -58.22 -21.82
C PRO A 78 18.64 -57.73 -20.75
N PHE A 79 19.06 -56.76 -19.95
CA PHE A 79 18.20 -56.09 -19.00
C PHE A 79 18.50 -54.60 -18.97
N ALA A 80 17.51 -53.85 -18.49
CA ALA A 80 17.65 -52.42 -18.28
C ALA A 80 16.94 -52.01 -16.99
N THR A 81 17.44 -50.94 -16.37
CA THR A 81 16.76 -50.27 -15.27
C THR A 81 16.87 -48.77 -15.44
N ASP A 82 15.80 -48.07 -15.06
CA ASP A 82 15.72 -46.63 -15.11
C ASP A 82 15.67 -46.07 -13.67
N ILE A 83 16.34 -44.94 -13.45
CA ILE A 83 16.16 -44.09 -12.28
C ILE A 83 15.86 -42.68 -12.78
N ALA A 84 14.81 -42.07 -12.26
CA ALA A 84 14.43 -40.70 -12.60
C ALA A 84 14.55 -39.82 -11.36
N PHE A 85 15.11 -38.64 -11.56
CA PHE A 85 15.12 -37.57 -10.57
C PHE A 85 14.24 -36.44 -11.10
N ALA A 86 13.38 -35.92 -10.24
CA ALA A 86 12.57 -34.75 -10.52
C ALA A 86 12.86 -33.70 -9.44
N ARG A 87 13.02 -32.44 -9.85
CA ARG A 87 12.88 -31.33 -8.91
C ARG A 87 11.42 -30.90 -8.92
N VAL A 88 10.85 -30.75 -7.74
CA VAL A 88 9.56 -30.08 -7.59
C VAL A 88 9.89 -28.62 -7.32
N ASP A 89 9.74 -27.78 -8.34
CA ASP A 89 9.64 -26.35 -8.13
C ASP A 89 8.26 -26.14 -7.51
N ASN A 90 8.22 -25.83 -6.21
CA ASN A 90 6.94 -25.61 -5.53
C ASN A 90 6.21 -24.50 -6.30
N ALA A 91 5.04 -24.80 -6.86
CA ALA A 91 4.20 -23.79 -7.47
C ALA A 91 3.91 -22.77 -6.36
N GLY A 92 4.45 -21.57 -6.53
CA GLY A 92 4.62 -20.49 -5.56
C GLY A 92 3.83 -20.63 -4.27
N ALA A 93 4.53 -20.63 -3.13
CA ALA A 93 3.90 -20.28 -1.87
C ALA A 93 3.07 -19.00 -2.10
N LEU A 94 1.76 -19.07 -1.82
CA LEU A 94 0.86 -17.93 -1.98
C LEU A 94 1.50 -16.73 -1.30
N ILE A 95 1.70 -15.65 -2.05
CA ILE A 95 2.11 -14.39 -1.46
C ILE A 95 0.89 -13.69 -0.89
N CYS A 96 1.04 -13.04 0.26
CA CYS A 96 0.05 -12.12 0.81
C CYS A 96 0.74 -10.92 1.45
N ALA A 97 0.02 -9.80 1.51
CA ALA A 97 0.43 -8.68 2.36
C ALA A 97 -0.30 -8.84 3.70
N ILE A 98 0.39 -8.52 4.79
CA ILE A 98 -0.20 -8.44 6.12
C ILE A 98 0.20 -7.09 6.70
N ALA A 99 -0.79 -6.22 6.89
CA ALA A 99 -0.61 -4.91 7.49
C ALA A 99 -1.11 -4.89 8.94
N TYR A 100 -0.38 -4.21 9.82
CA TYR A 100 -0.69 -4.10 11.24
C TYR A 100 -0.16 -2.80 11.84
N THR A 101 -0.63 -2.47 13.05
CA THR A 101 -0.27 -1.24 13.76
C THR A 101 0.56 -1.56 15.00
N PRO A 102 1.91 -1.54 14.93
CA PRO A 102 2.75 -1.98 16.04
C PRO A 102 2.57 -1.15 17.32
N ASP A 103 2.21 0.13 17.18
CA ASP A 103 2.03 1.06 18.31
C ASP A 103 0.56 1.27 18.69
N GLY A 104 -0.36 0.45 18.16
CA GLY A 104 -1.81 0.61 18.31
C GLY A 104 -2.45 1.45 17.20
N SER A 105 -3.78 1.53 17.20
CA SER A 105 -4.57 2.10 16.09
C SER A 105 -5.40 3.34 16.45
N VAL A 106 -5.17 3.93 17.62
CA VAL A 106 -6.01 5.00 18.17
C VAL A 106 -5.17 6.21 18.53
N PHE A 107 -5.54 7.36 18.00
CA PHE A 107 -5.18 8.67 18.55
C PHE A 107 -6.23 9.09 19.58
N GLN A 108 -5.78 9.64 20.70
CA GLN A 108 -6.67 10.28 21.67
C GLN A 108 -6.03 11.59 22.13
N ASN A 109 -6.73 12.69 21.91
CA ASN A 109 -6.31 14.03 22.34
C ASN A 109 -4.91 14.38 21.83
N ALA A 110 -4.63 14.12 20.54
CA ALA A 110 -3.33 14.29 19.89
C ALA A 110 -2.18 13.44 20.49
N SER A 111 -2.52 12.33 21.15
CA SER A 111 -1.57 11.39 21.73
C SER A 111 -1.83 9.95 21.23
N PRO A 112 -0.81 9.20 20.81
CA PRO A 112 0.56 9.68 20.56
C PRO A 112 0.59 10.69 19.39
N SER A 113 1.64 11.49 19.24
CA SER A 113 1.74 12.46 18.13
C SER A 113 1.88 11.80 16.75
N SER A 114 2.14 10.50 16.73
CA SER A 114 2.20 9.69 15.52
C SER A 114 1.99 8.21 15.85
N LEU A 115 1.40 7.47 14.91
CA LEU A 115 1.32 6.02 14.92
C LEU A 115 2.03 5.45 13.70
N LYS A 116 2.45 4.19 13.81
CA LYS A 116 3.05 3.44 12.71
C LYS A 116 2.05 2.48 12.11
N ILE A 117 2.15 2.30 10.79
CA ILE A 117 1.53 1.17 10.09
C ILE A 117 2.64 0.40 9.40
N HIS A 118 2.75 -0.88 9.71
CA HIS A 118 3.72 -1.79 9.15
C HIS A 118 3.01 -2.78 8.22
N CYS A 119 3.69 -3.23 7.16
CA CYS A 119 3.13 -4.14 6.18
C CYS A 119 4.21 -5.05 5.59
N ASP A 120 4.09 -6.34 5.81
CA ASP A 120 5.06 -7.33 5.33
C ASP A 120 4.46 -8.16 4.18
N LEU A 121 5.28 -8.49 3.18
CA LEU A 121 4.95 -9.53 2.22
C LEU A 121 5.33 -10.88 2.82
N TRP A 122 4.36 -11.76 2.94
CA TRP A 122 4.56 -13.14 3.37
C TRP A 122 4.60 -14.04 2.16
N ARG A 123 5.62 -14.89 2.08
CA ARG A 123 5.75 -15.96 1.09
C ARG A 123 5.69 -17.29 1.83
N GLY A 124 4.49 -17.83 1.93
CA GLY A 124 4.24 -19.00 2.78
C GLY A 124 4.40 -18.64 4.26
N ASN A 125 5.45 -19.16 4.91
CA ASN A 125 5.69 -18.97 6.35
C ASN A 125 6.86 -18.03 6.67
N GLN A 126 7.41 -17.34 5.67
CA GLN A 126 8.49 -16.37 5.85
C GLN A 126 8.04 -14.99 5.36
N ILE A 127 8.51 -13.97 6.07
CA ILE A 127 8.48 -12.60 5.55
C ILE A 127 9.54 -12.50 4.46
N ASP A 128 9.13 -12.02 3.30
CA ASP A 128 9.99 -11.76 2.16
C ASP A 128 10.05 -10.24 1.92
N ASN A 129 11.17 -9.66 2.30
CA ASN A 129 11.48 -8.24 2.13
C ASN A 129 12.53 -8.00 1.03
N THR A 130 12.85 -9.02 0.23
CA THR A 130 13.91 -8.94 -0.78
C THR A 130 13.29 -8.68 -2.15
N LEU A 131 13.82 -7.70 -2.89
CA LEU A 131 13.32 -7.36 -4.23
C LEU A 131 11.80 -7.15 -4.26
N VAL A 132 11.28 -6.45 -3.26
CA VAL A 132 9.89 -6.00 -3.22
C VAL A 132 9.84 -4.47 -3.27
N SER A 133 8.72 -3.93 -3.72
CA SER A 133 8.47 -2.49 -3.74
C SER A 133 7.13 -2.17 -3.10
N TYR A 134 7.09 -1.08 -2.34
CA TYR A 134 5.92 -0.66 -1.58
C TYR A 134 5.26 0.56 -2.20
N LYS A 135 3.93 0.55 -2.16
CA LYS A 135 3.08 1.71 -2.41
C LYS A 135 2.06 1.81 -1.29
N TRP A 136 1.93 3.00 -0.73
CA TRP A 136 0.96 3.29 0.30
C TRP A 136 -0.12 4.22 -0.25
N GLY A 137 -1.37 3.92 0.10
CA GLY A 137 -2.54 4.72 -0.27
C GLY A 137 -3.38 5.08 0.93
N ILE A 138 -4.01 6.24 0.89
CA ILE A 138 -5.05 6.67 1.83
C ILE A 138 -6.42 6.57 1.15
N LYS A 139 -7.47 6.22 1.89
CA LYS A 139 -8.80 6.10 1.33
C LYS A 139 -9.27 7.49 0.89
N LYS A 140 -9.50 7.65 -0.41
CA LYS A 140 -9.91 8.94 -0.97
C LYS A 140 -10.88 8.76 -2.11
N ALA A 141 -12.16 9.05 -1.85
CA ALA A 141 -13.17 9.08 -2.90
C ALA A 141 -12.79 10.12 -3.95
N GLY A 142 -13.07 9.83 -5.21
CA GLY A 142 -12.75 10.75 -6.30
C GLY A 142 -11.37 10.60 -6.90
N VAL A 143 -10.55 9.67 -6.40
CA VAL A 143 -9.34 9.22 -7.12
C VAL A 143 -9.74 8.21 -8.17
N PHE A 144 -9.60 8.56 -9.44
CA PHE A 144 -10.10 7.78 -10.57
C PHE A 144 -8.96 7.30 -11.48
N ALA A 145 -9.17 6.17 -12.15
CA ALA A 145 -8.26 5.66 -13.16
C ALA A 145 -8.24 6.57 -14.38
N ASN A 146 -7.07 6.72 -15.02
CA ASN A 146 -6.86 7.60 -16.18
C ASN A 146 -7.96 7.43 -17.24
N LYS A 147 -8.46 8.58 -17.72
CA LYS A 147 -9.52 8.72 -18.72
C LYS A 147 -8.97 9.35 -19.99
N THR A 148 -9.83 9.50 -20.99
CA THR A 148 -9.58 10.37 -22.12
C THR A 148 -10.70 11.40 -22.28
N ALA A 149 -10.43 12.48 -23.00
CA ALA A 149 -11.48 13.41 -23.42
C ALA A 149 -12.37 12.74 -24.47
N GLY A 150 -13.68 12.67 -24.23
CA GLY A 150 -14.67 12.13 -25.16
C GLY A 150 -14.99 13.06 -26.32
N ALA A 151 -14.71 14.36 -26.18
CA ALA A 151 -14.87 15.37 -27.21
C ALA A 151 -13.81 16.48 -27.05
N ALA A 152 -13.59 17.26 -28.11
CA ALA A 152 -12.71 18.42 -28.02
C ALA A 152 -13.33 19.55 -27.19
N ALA A 153 -12.51 20.25 -26.41
CA ALA A 153 -12.89 21.47 -25.69
C ALA A 153 -11.94 22.61 -26.06
N THR A 154 -12.48 23.81 -26.31
CA THR A 154 -11.65 24.97 -26.65
C THR A 154 -11.07 25.61 -25.39
N THR A 155 -9.94 26.31 -25.53
CA THR A 155 -9.39 27.14 -24.45
C THR A 155 -10.46 28.08 -23.89
N GLY A 156 -10.50 28.23 -22.57
CA GLY A 156 -11.46 29.09 -21.88
C GLY A 156 -12.80 28.42 -21.54
N GLN A 157 -13.01 27.15 -21.89
CA GLN A 157 -14.18 26.39 -21.41
C GLN A 157 -13.94 25.82 -20.01
N ALA A 158 -14.95 25.83 -19.15
CA ALA A 158 -14.93 25.14 -17.86
C ALA A 158 -15.29 23.66 -17.98
N VAL A 159 -15.94 23.25 -19.08
CA VAL A 159 -16.51 21.91 -19.24
C VAL A 159 -15.65 21.09 -20.20
N VAL A 160 -15.34 19.86 -19.81
CA VAL A 160 -14.71 18.85 -20.66
C VAL A 160 -15.56 17.58 -20.61
N ILE A 161 -15.83 16.99 -21.77
CA ILE A 161 -16.53 15.71 -21.85
C ILE A 161 -15.49 14.60 -21.69
N PHE A 162 -15.70 13.69 -20.74
CA PHE A 162 -14.81 12.54 -20.50
C PHE A 162 -15.30 11.30 -21.27
N SER A 163 -14.40 10.33 -21.50
CA SER A 163 -14.73 9.01 -22.07
C SER A 163 -15.71 8.24 -21.20
N ASP A 164 -15.54 8.36 -19.88
CA ASP A 164 -16.44 7.89 -18.83
C ASP A 164 -16.14 8.69 -17.54
N VAL A 165 -17.08 8.68 -16.61
CA VAL A 165 -16.98 9.45 -15.36
C VAL A 165 -17.01 8.55 -14.12
N THR A 166 -16.65 7.28 -14.28
CA THR A 166 -16.57 6.33 -13.14
C THR A 166 -15.53 6.83 -12.14
N ASP A 167 -15.91 6.89 -10.86
CA ASP A 167 -15.13 7.42 -9.73
C ASP A 167 -14.75 8.91 -9.83
N VAL A 168 -15.29 9.67 -10.79
CA VAL A 168 -15.12 11.13 -10.87
C VAL A 168 -16.25 11.79 -10.07
N ILE A 169 -15.89 12.61 -9.08
CA ILE A 169 -16.86 13.32 -8.22
C ILE A 169 -16.45 14.78 -8.07
N GLU A 170 -17.33 15.59 -7.47
CA GLU A 170 -16.95 16.93 -7.01
C GLU A 170 -15.76 16.87 -6.05
N GLY A 171 -14.77 17.75 -6.25
CA GLY A 171 -13.51 17.77 -5.51
C GLY A 171 -12.41 16.86 -6.08
N SER A 172 -12.71 15.97 -7.03
CA SER A 172 -11.69 15.18 -7.72
C SER A 172 -10.63 16.07 -8.39
N LEU A 173 -9.37 15.64 -8.35
CA LEU A 173 -8.28 16.29 -9.09
C LEU A 173 -8.11 15.64 -10.46
N ALA A 174 -8.03 16.47 -11.51
CA ALA A 174 -7.76 16.03 -12.88
C ALA A 174 -6.61 16.84 -13.47
N THR A 175 -5.69 16.18 -14.16
CA THR A 175 -4.61 16.80 -14.92
C THR A 175 -4.85 16.58 -16.40
N ILE A 176 -4.81 17.67 -17.16
CA ILE A 176 -4.94 17.69 -18.63
C ILE A 176 -3.73 18.44 -19.18
N GLY A 177 -2.86 17.74 -19.91
CA GLY A 177 -1.55 18.28 -20.29
C GLY A 177 -0.71 18.56 -19.04
N ALA A 178 -0.28 19.81 -18.87
CA ALA A 178 0.54 20.24 -17.74
C ALA A 178 -0.25 20.92 -16.60
N ALA A 179 -1.56 21.13 -16.78
CA ALA A 179 -2.39 21.86 -15.83
C ALA A 179 -3.26 20.90 -15.00
N SER A 180 -3.41 21.20 -13.71
CA SER A 180 -4.29 20.49 -12.79
C SER A 180 -5.54 21.33 -12.49
N TYR A 181 -6.67 20.64 -12.39
CA TYR A 181 -8.00 21.19 -12.23
C TYR A 181 -8.74 20.47 -11.11
N VAL A 182 -9.65 21.18 -10.46
CA VAL A 182 -10.57 20.62 -9.46
C VAL A 182 -11.95 20.49 -10.10
N VAL A 183 -12.54 19.31 -10.00
CA VAL A 183 -13.90 19.06 -10.48
C VAL A 183 -14.90 19.77 -9.59
N GLN A 184 -15.74 20.62 -10.19
CA GLN A 184 -16.85 21.30 -9.53
C GLN A 184 -18.15 20.49 -9.63
N SER A 185 -18.40 19.83 -10.77
CA SER A 185 -19.60 19.00 -10.94
C SER A 185 -19.41 17.97 -12.05
N VAL A 186 -20.20 16.90 -11.97
CA VAL A 186 -20.20 15.79 -12.94
C VAL A 186 -21.62 15.49 -13.38
N ASN A 187 -21.86 15.51 -14.68
CA ASN A 187 -23.09 15.00 -15.29
C ASN A 187 -22.84 13.58 -15.80
N THR A 188 -23.42 12.58 -15.13
CA THR A 188 -23.20 11.16 -15.46
C THR A 188 -23.84 10.72 -16.78
N SER A 189 -24.93 11.37 -17.20
CA SER A 189 -25.63 11.06 -18.45
C SER A 189 -24.84 11.54 -19.68
N THR A 190 -24.30 12.76 -19.61
CA THR A 190 -23.55 13.37 -20.73
C THR A 190 -22.04 13.21 -20.61
N LYS A 191 -21.56 12.70 -19.47
CA LYS A 191 -20.13 12.61 -19.10
C LYS A 191 -19.42 13.97 -19.06
N ALA A 192 -20.20 15.05 -18.93
CA ALA A 192 -19.66 16.39 -18.81
C ALA A 192 -19.11 16.62 -17.41
N VAL A 193 -17.85 17.05 -17.33
CA VAL A 193 -17.17 17.41 -16.09
C VAL A 193 -16.90 18.92 -16.14
N THR A 194 -17.44 19.65 -15.18
CA THR A 194 -17.19 21.09 -15.03
C THR A 194 -16.08 21.29 -14.01
N PHE A 195 -15.06 22.07 -14.35
CA PHE A 195 -13.96 22.43 -13.46
C PHE A 195 -14.20 23.79 -12.79
N THR A 196 -13.57 24.00 -11.63
CA THR A 196 -13.61 25.30 -10.92
C THR A 196 -12.91 26.42 -11.68
N THR A 197 -12.00 26.08 -12.60
CA THR A 197 -11.29 26.99 -13.46
C THR A 197 -11.37 26.55 -14.92
N ASN A 198 -11.36 27.50 -15.84
CA ASN A 198 -11.41 27.21 -17.27
C ASN A 198 -10.12 26.53 -17.74
N VAL A 199 -10.23 25.62 -18.72
CA VAL A 199 -9.05 24.99 -19.34
C VAL A 199 -8.17 26.04 -20.00
N THR A 200 -6.87 25.99 -19.70
CA THR A 200 -5.89 26.99 -20.16
C THR A 200 -5.36 26.68 -21.56
N THR A 201 -5.61 25.47 -22.07
CA THR A 201 -5.23 25.00 -23.40
C THR A 201 -6.37 24.20 -24.01
N ALA A 202 -6.49 24.22 -25.33
CA ALA A 202 -7.47 23.40 -26.03
C ALA A 202 -7.22 21.90 -25.75
N VAL A 203 -8.29 21.18 -25.45
CA VAL A 203 -8.28 19.74 -25.18
C VAL A 203 -8.75 19.04 -26.43
N ALA A 204 -7.88 18.21 -27.03
CA ALA A 204 -8.26 17.40 -28.19
C ALA A 204 -9.15 16.22 -27.75
N SER A 205 -10.03 15.76 -28.65
CA SER A 205 -10.68 14.46 -28.43
C SER A 205 -9.64 13.36 -28.31
N GLY A 206 -9.81 12.45 -27.35
CA GLY A 206 -8.85 11.40 -27.02
C GLY A 206 -7.67 11.87 -26.17
N ALA A 207 -7.55 13.16 -25.82
CA ALA A 207 -6.49 13.64 -24.94
C ALA A 207 -6.53 12.93 -23.58
N ALA A 208 -5.35 12.59 -23.03
CA ALA A 208 -5.24 11.94 -21.74
C ALA A 208 -5.71 12.88 -20.61
N ILE A 209 -6.49 12.32 -19.69
CA ILE A 209 -6.94 12.97 -18.47
C ILE A 209 -6.52 12.06 -17.31
N THR A 210 -5.61 12.52 -16.48
CA THR A 210 -5.06 11.72 -15.38
C THR A 210 -5.53 12.25 -14.04
N CYS A 211 -5.71 11.38 -13.05
CA CYS A 211 -5.81 11.83 -11.66
C CYS A 211 -4.40 11.81 -11.07
N PRO A 212 -3.84 12.93 -10.61
CA PRO A 212 -2.44 12.97 -10.17
C PRO A 212 -2.21 12.16 -8.87
N GLU A 213 -3.28 11.83 -8.15
CA GLU A 213 -3.24 10.99 -6.94
C GLU A 213 -3.45 9.49 -7.26
N TYR A 214 -3.73 9.12 -8.51
CA TYR A 214 -3.98 7.73 -8.89
C TYR A 214 -2.67 6.97 -9.13
N ASP A 215 -2.53 5.82 -8.46
CA ASP A 215 -1.53 4.80 -8.76
C ASP A 215 -2.24 3.49 -9.10
N VAL A 216 -1.89 2.91 -10.26
CA VAL A 216 -2.50 1.66 -10.75
C VAL A 216 -2.32 0.49 -9.77
N THR A 217 -1.26 0.51 -8.97
CA THR A 217 -0.97 -0.52 -7.95
C THR A 217 -1.96 -0.47 -6.80
N LEU A 218 -2.48 0.72 -6.47
CA LEU A 218 -3.44 0.93 -5.38
C LEU A 218 -4.89 0.79 -5.85
N GLY A 219 -5.16 1.16 -7.10
CA GLY A 219 -6.49 1.16 -7.72
C GLY A 219 -7.29 2.43 -7.44
N THR A 220 -8.54 2.48 -7.91
CA THR A 220 -9.40 3.65 -7.73
C THR A 220 -9.83 3.82 -6.27
N ASN A 221 -10.18 5.05 -5.90
CA ASN A 221 -10.56 5.46 -4.56
C ASN A 221 -9.44 5.33 -3.50
N TRP A 222 -8.19 5.28 -3.94
CA TRP A 222 -6.99 5.30 -3.08
C TRP A 222 -6.04 6.39 -3.58
N GLY A 223 -5.86 7.44 -2.77
CA GLY A 223 -4.88 8.49 -3.06
C GLY A 223 -3.48 8.00 -2.72
N VAL A 224 -2.56 8.07 -3.66
CA VAL A 224 -1.16 7.64 -3.45
C VAL A 224 -0.47 8.56 -2.44
N ILE A 225 0.10 7.98 -1.40
CA ILE A 225 0.93 8.70 -0.43
C ILE A 225 2.34 8.80 -1.03
N ASN A 226 2.81 10.02 -1.28
CA ASN A 226 4.15 10.27 -1.81
C ASN A 226 4.71 11.62 -1.36
N ALA A 227 5.89 11.99 -1.86
CA ALA A 227 6.54 13.26 -1.51
C ALA A 227 5.72 14.52 -1.87
N THR A 228 4.80 14.43 -2.84
CA THR A 228 3.90 15.52 -3.23
C THR A 228 2.59 15.47 -2.43
N TYR A 229 2.02 14.28 -2.27
CA TYR A 229 0.75 14.02 -1.60
C TYR A 229 1.03 13.30 -0.27
N THR A 230 1.42 14.08 0.75
CA THR A 230 1.83 13.54 2.05
C THR A 230 0.67 13.31 3.02
N TYR A 231 -0.52 13.87 2.74
CA TYR A 231 -1.73 13.75 3.58
C TYR A 231 -1.48 13.97 5.08
N GLY A 232 -1.17 15.21 5.46
CA GLY A 232 -0.87 15.52 6.86
C GLY A 232 0.56 15.13 7.28
N GLY A 233 1.47 14.96 6.33
CA GLY A 233 2.90 14.76 6.61
C GLY A 233 3.32 13.31 6.81
N ILE A 234 2.56 12.34 6.27
CA ILE A 234 2.90 10.92 6.32
C ILE A 234 4.24 10.67 5.60
N THR A 235 5.11 9.89 6.24
CA THR A 235 6.45 9.54 5.73
C THR A 235 6.65 8.03 5.66
N GLY A 236 7.74 7.56 5.04
CA GLY A 236 8.05 6.12 4.93
C GLY A 236 7.36 5.40 3.76
N HIS A 237 6.64 6.12 2.90
CA HIS A 237 5.72 5.62 1.86
C HIS A 237 6.34 4.76 0.74
N THR A 238 7.65 4.49 0.77
CA THR A 238 8.35 3.56 -0.13
C THR A 238 8.89 2.32 0.59
N THR A 239 8.64 2.19 1.89
CA THR A 239 9.13 1.10 2.76
C THR A 239 7.97 0.27 3.30
N ASN A 240 8.29 -0.77 4.07
CA ASN A 240 7.29 -1.59 4.77
C ASN A 240 6.65 -0.89 5.97
N GLU A 241 7.09 0.31 6.35
CA GLU A 241 6.53 1.07 7.48
C GLU A 241 6.23 2.52 7.07
N ILE A 242 5.03 3.00 7.38
CA ILE A 242 4.71 4.43 7.34
C ILE A 242 4.52 5.00 8.74
N ILE A 243 4.88 6.27 8.89
CA ILE A 243 4.62 7.04 10.10
C ILE A 243 3.48 8.01 9.78
N VAL A 244 2.38 7.87 10.51
CA VAL A 244 1.16 8.66 10.37
C VAL A 244 1.08 9.64 11.54
N PRO A 245 1.22 10.96 11.32
CA PRO A 245 0.98 11.97 12.35
C PRO A 245 -0.50 12.00 12.78
N ASP A 246 -0.79 12.46 14.00
CA ASP A 246 -2.16 12.60 14.51
C ASP A 246 -3.03 13.46 13.60
N GLY A 247 -2.50 14.59 13.10
CA GLY A 247 -3.20 15.49 12.19
C GLY A 247 -3.54 14.89 10.81
N ALA A 248 -3.02 13.71 10.47
CA ALA A 248 -3.40 12.99 9.26
C ALA A 248 -4.69 12.17 9.42
N VAL A 249 -5.22 12.02 10.65
CA VAL A 249 -6.42 11.24 10.96
C VAL A 249 -7.39 12.10 11.77
N LEU A 250 -8.43 12.63 11.13
CA LEU A 250 -9.38 13.54 11.80
C LEU A 250 -10.45 12.82 12.64
N ASN A 251 -10.87 11.61 12.24
CA ASN A 251 -11.87 10.80 12.95
C ASN A 251 -11.60 9.31 12.71
N TYR A 252 -11.52 8.95 11.44
CA TYR A 252 -11.25 7.60 10.99
C TYR A 252 -10.61 7.70 9.63
N GLU A 253 -9.49 7.01 9.45
CA GLU A 253 -8.81 6.97 8.17
C GLU A 253 -8.35 5.55 7.87
N THR A 254 -8.39 5.19 6.60
CA THR A 254 -8.06 3.86 6.12
C THR A 254 -6.91 3.93 5.14
N PHE A 255 -5.93 3.07 5.34
CA PHE A 255 -4.70 3.00 4.59
C PHE A 255 -4.63 1.66 3.86
N LYS A 256 -4.10 1.67 2.64
CA LYS A 256 -3.77 0.48 1.88
C LYS A 256 -2.27 0.40 1.71
N CYS A 257 -1.70 -0.74 2.04
CA CYS A 257 -0.36 -1.13 1.60
C CYS A 257 -0.50 -2.03 0.38
N ALA A 258 0.18 -1.71 -0.71
CA ALA A 258 0.34 -2.60 -1.85
C ALA A 258 1.82 -2.92 -2.06
N ILE A 259 2.15 -4.20 -2.09
CA ILE A 259 3.51 -4.70 -2.25
C ILE A 259 3.60 -5.45 -3.58
N LYS A 260 4.55 -5.05 -4.41
CA LYS A 260 4.86 -5.71 -5.67
C LYS A 260 6.12 -6.55 -5.54
N ASP A 261 6.03 -7.82 -5.91
CA ASP A 261 7.18 -8.70 -6.10
C ASP A 261 7.94 -8.27 -7.37
N THR A 262 9.20 -7.87 -7.22
CA THR A 262 10.07 -7.44 -8.32
C THR A 262 11.21 -8.41 -8.61
N ASP A 263 11.27 -9.54 -7.89
CA ASP A 263 12.25 -10.59 -8.14
C ASP A 263 11.88 -11.33 -9.43
N SER A 264 12.68 -11.18 -10.48
CA SER A 264 12.46 -11.86 -11.76
C SER A 264 12.71 -13.36 -11.73
N ALA A 265 13.35 -13.87 -10.68
CA ALA A 265 13.51 -15.30 -10.44
C ALA A 265 12.33 -15.90 -9.65
N SER A 266 11.49 -15.08 -9.04
CA SER A 266 10.34 -15.53 -8.25
C SER A 266 9.20 -16.04 -9.14
N GLY A 267 8.56 -17.13 -8.74
CA GLY A 267 7.34 -17.64 -9.40
C GLY A 267 6.15 -16.67 -9.34
N THR A 268 6.22 -15.63 -8.50
CA THR A 268 5.19 -14.57 -8.40
C THR A 268 5.69 -13.22 -8.90
N THR A 269 6.74 -13.18 -9.73
CA THR A 269 7.28 -11.96 -10.35
C THR A 269 6.15 -11.04 -10.84
N ASN A 270 6.23 -9.74 -10.53
CA ASN A 270 5.27 -8.69 -10.87
C ASN A 270 3.86 -8.83 -10.26
N SER A 271 3.61 -9.86 -9.45
CA SER A 271 2.35 -9.97 -8.71
C SER A 271 2.30 -8.90 -7.62
N VAL A 272 1.10 -8.38 -7.39
CA VAL A 272 0.83 -7.36 -6.36
C VAL A 272 -0.11 -7.97 -5.34
N VAL A 273 0.24 -7.82 -4.07
CA VAL A 273 -0.60 -8.15 -2.93
C VAL A 273 -0.86 -6.88 -2.13
N SER A 274 -2.00 -6.81 -1.47
CA SER A 274 -2.35 -5.63 -0.68
C SER A 274 -3.13 -5.99 0.56
N ASP A 275 -2.98 -5.17 1.59
CA ASP A 275 -3.78 -5.24 2.81
C ASP A 275 -4.17 -3.83 3.26
N ILE A 276 -5.19 -3.75 4.10
CA ILE A 276 -5.81 -2.50 4.53
C ILE A 276 -5.82 -2.43 6.05
N VAL A 277 -5.44 -1.27 6.60
CA VAL A 277 -5.47 -0.97 8.03
C VAL A 277 -6.20 0.36 8.23
N SER A 278 -6.89 0.50 9.35
CA SER A 278 -7.51 1.77 9.72
C SER A 278 -6.99 2.28 11.05
N LEU A 279 -6.90 3.60 11.16
CA LEU A 279 -6.64 4.33 12.39
C LEU A 279 -7.87 5.17 12.74
N SER A 280 -8.10 5.38 14.03
CA SER A 280 -9.18 6.25 14.52
C SER A 280 -8.63 7.35 15.41
N ASP A 281 -9.16 8.55 15.26
CA ASP A 281 -9.02 9.61 16.25
C ASP A 281 -10.27 9.63 17.13
N MET A 282 -10.07 9.34 18.41
CA MET A 282 -11.08 9.33 19.46
C MET A 282 -10.88 10.49 20.44
N SER A 283 -10.38 11.62 19.95
CA SER A 283 -10.22 12.84 20.74
C SER A 283 -11.56 13.32 21.31
N ASP A 284 -11.53 13.76 22.57
CA ASP A 284 -12.70 14.29 23.24
C ASP A 284 -13.17 15.59 22.58
N PRO A 285 -14.50 15.85 22.57
CA PRO A 285 -15.03 17.12 22.11
C PRO A 285 -14.37 18.29 22.83
N ILE A 286 -14.02 19.32 22.06
CA ILE A 286 -13.59 20.60 22.64
C ILE A 286 -14.82 21.32 23.16
N THR A 287 -14.70 21.92 24.34
CA THR A 287 -15.69 22.84 24.90
C THR A 287 -15.09 24.22 25.09
N ILE A 288 -15.92 25.26 24.98
CA ILE A 288 -15.54 26.64 25.26
C ILE A 288 -16.31 27.14 26.48
N ASP A 289 -15.59 27.70 27.44
CA ASP A 289 -16.15 28.34 28.62
C ASP A 289 -15.76 29.83 28.63
N ILE A 290 -16.71 30.72 28.91
CA ILE A 290 -16.43 32.16 28.97
C ILE A 290 -16.24 32.55 30.43
N ALA A 291 -14.98 32.74 30.82
CA ALA A 291 -14.62 33.21 32.15
C ALA A 291 -14.81 34.73 32.25
N ALA A 292 -15.62 35.16 33.21
CA ALA A 292 -15.84 36.56 33.57
C ALA A 292 -15.57 36.76 35.08
N PRO A 293 -14.30 36.86 35.51
CA PRO A 293 -13.93 36.81 36.93
C PRO A 293 -14.50 37.97 37.77
N ALA A 294 -14.77 39.12 37.14
CA ALA A 294 -15.44 40.26 37.78
C ALA A 294 -16.98 40.14 37.80
N GLY A 295 -17.52 38.99 37.37
CA GLY A 295 -18.94 38.76 37.18
C GLY A 295 -19.44 39.27 35.81
N ASN A 296 -20.77 39.35 35.67
CA ASN A 296 -21.47 39.67 34.42
C ASN A 296 -22.32 40.95 34.52
N ILE A 297 -22.11 41.80 35.53
CA ILE A 297 -22.88 43.02 35.76
C ILE A 297 -21.97 44.24 35.76
N ILE A 298 -22.25 45.21 34.88
CA ILE A 298 -21.68 46.56 34.93
C ILE A 298 -22.68 47.47 35.66
N LYS A 299 -22.26 48.15 36.72
CA LYS A 299 -23.13 49.05 37.51
C LYS A 299 -22.88 50.51 37.16
N ASN A 300 -23.95 51.29 37.12
CA ASN A 300 -23.92 52.77 36.99
C ASN A 300 -23.17 53.30 35.76
N GLY A 301 -23.14 52.55 34.66
CA GLY A 301 -22.51 52.99 33.41
C GLY A 301 -21.00 53.25 33.50
N ALA A 302 -20.34 52.71 34.53
CA ALA A 302 -18.91 52.91 34.77
C ALA A 302 -18.16 51.57 34.87
N GLY A 303 -16.91 51.57 34.39
CA GLY A 303 -16.03 50.40 34.44
C GLY A 303 -16.11 49.51 33.19
N SER A 304 -15.55 48.32 33.31
CA SER A 304 -15.47 47.33 32.25
C SER A 304 -15.52 45.90 32.83
N LEU A 305 -15.80 44.94 31.97
CA LEU A 305 -15.67 43.52 32.25
C LEU A 305 -14.63 42.91 31.31
N THR A 306 -13.84 41.99 31.83
CA THR A 306 -12.94 41.16 31.02
C THR A 306 -13.61 39.82 30.81
N LEU A 307 -13.76 39.43 29.54
CA LEU A 307 -14.24 38.11 29.14
C LEU A 307 -13.06 37.34 28.53
N THR A 308 -12.85 36.11 28.98
CA THR A 308 -11.81 35.23 28.46
C THR A 308 -12.42 33.92 28.01
N ALA A 309 -12.24 33.57 26.74
CA ALA A 309 -12.60 32.27 26.20
C ALA A 309 -11.57 31.20 26.62
N LYS A 310 -11.99 30.26 27.46
CA LYS A 310 -11.18 29.11 27.88
C LYS A 310 -11.60 27.88 27.08
N VAL A 311 -10.62 27.23 26.48
CA VAL A 311 -10.85 26.08 25.60
C VAL A 311 -10.44 24.84 26.37
N TRP A 312 -11.38 23.92 26.58
CA TRP A 312 -11.20 22.75 27.42
C TRP A 312 -11.38 21.46 26.62
N ARG A 313 -10.54 20.48 26.91
CA ARG A 313 -10.66 19.10 26.42
C ARG A 313 -10.16 18.16 27.52
N ASN A 314 -10.89 17.08 27.78
CA ASN A 314 -10.55 16.12 28.83
C ASN A 314 -10.29 16.77 30.22
N GLY A 315 -11.02 17.84 30.55
CA GLY A 315 -10.87 18.53 31.84
C GLY A 315 -9.65 19.45 31.98
N GLU A 316 -8.85 19.64 30.93
CA GLU A 316 -7.70 20.57 30.92
C GLU A 316 -7.88 21.72 29.92
N GLU A 317 -7.35 22.91 30.23
CA GLU A 317 -7.36 24.06 29.32
C GLU A 317 -6.26 23.90 28.25
N ILE A 318 -6.65 23.70 26.99
CA ILE A 318 -5.73 23.30 25.90
C ILE A 318 -5.17 24.46 25.07
N ASP A 319 -5.60 25.69 25.33
CA ASP A 319 -5.07 26.88 24.64
C ASP A 319 -4.92 28.06 25.59
N ALA A 320 -4.28 27.84 26.75
CA ALA A 320 -4.12 28.86 27.79
C ALA A 320 -3.53 30.18 27.27
N THR A 321 -2.59 30.11 26.31
CA THR A 321 -1.95 31.29 25.70
C THR A 321 -2.76 31.93 24.57
N GLY A 322 -3.82 31.28 24.06
CA GLY A 322 -4.67 31.80 22.99
C GLY A 322 -3.99 31.84 21.62
N VAL A 323 -3.07 30.92 21.37
CA VAL A 323 -2.26 30.87 20.14
C VAL A 323 -2.69 29.77 19.21
N THR A 324 -3.26 28.68 19.74
CA THR A 324 -3.66 27.51 18.96
C THR A 324 -4.85 27.82 18.06
N TYR A 325 -5.84 28.55 18.59
CA TYR A 325 -7.06 28.89 17.86
C TYR A 325 -7.17 30.39 17.56
N SER A 326 -8.11 30.73 16.68
CA SER A 326 -8.60 32.10 16.53
C SER A 326 -9.95 32.25 17.25
N TYR A 327 -10.18 33.40 17.88
CA TYR A 327 -11.29 33.63 18.79
C TYR A 327 -12.16 34.77 18.31
N LYS A 328 -13.13 34.49 17.43
CA LYS A 328 -13.99 35.52 16.88
C LYS A 328 -15.15 35.80 17.83
N TRP A 329 -15.30 37.04 18.26
CA TRP A 329 -16.41 37.43 19.09
C TRP A 329 -17.57 37.96 18.26
N ASN A 330 -18.78 37.58 18.63
CA ASN A 330 -20.03 38.13 18.11
C ASN A 330 -20.76 38.82 19.26
N LYS A 331 -21.35 39.99 18.97
CA LYS A 331 -22.11 40.77 19.94
C LYS A 331 -23.56 40.87 19.51
N TYR A 332 -24.47 40.72 20.45
CA TYR A 332 -25.91 40.92 20.26
C TYR A 332 -26.43 41.93 21.29
N ASN A 333 -27.37 42.78 20.88
CA ASN A 333 -28.04 43.71 21.79
C ASN A 333 -29.13 43.01 22.64
N ASP A 334 -29.82 43.77 23.50
CA ASP A 334 -30.88 43.25 24.39
C ASP A 334 -32.03 42.55 23.65
N SER A 335 -32.23 42.85 22.36
CA SER A 335 -33.22 42.18 21.51
C SER A 335 -32.67 41.00 20.70
N GLY A 336 -31.41 40.60 20.93
CA GLY A 336 -30.76 39.52 20.20
C GLY A 336 -30.36 39.89 18.77
N VAL A 337 -30.31 41.17 18.43
CA VAL A 337 -29.91 41.62 17.08
C VAL A 337 -28.38 41.71 17.02
N PRO A 338 -27.73 41.09 16.01
CA PRO A 338 -26.29 41.18 15.83
C PRO A 338 -25.81 42.64 15.75
N GLN A 339 -24.67 42.91 16.36
CA GLN A 339 -23.99 44.21 16.32
C GLN A 339 -22.62 44.04 15.68
N SER A 340 -22.08 45.10 15.11
CA SER A 340 -20.70 45.09 14.60
C SER A 340 -19.73 44.75 15.74
N GLU A 341 -18.95 43.70 15.53
CA GLU A 341 -17.92 43.21 16.43
C GLU A 341 -16.76 42.69 15.59
N SER A 342 -15.53 43.00 15.98
CA SER A 342 -14.32 42.65 15.21
C SER A 342 -13.19 42.10 16.06
N ARG A 343 -13.43 41.93 17.37
CA ARG A 343 -12.44 41.37 18.29
C ARG A 343 -12.20 39.90 17.97
N VAL A 344 -10.92 39.56 17.79
CA VAL A 344 -10.45 38.21 17.40
C VAL A 344 -9.50 37.57 18.43
N THR A 345 -9.39 38.17 19.62
CA THR A 345 -8.48 37.75 20.68
C THR A 345 -9.18 36.86 21.70
N LYS A 346 -8.43 35.93 22.30
CA LYS A 346 -8.93 35.03 23.38
C LYS A 346 -9.59 35.79 24.53
N THR A 347 -9.01 36.94 24.89
CA THR A 347 -9.53 37.82 25.93
C THR A 347 -9.97 39.14 25.31
N ILE A 348 -11.16 39.61 25.70
CA ILE A 348 -11.70 40.92 25.32
C ILE A 348 -12.06 41.72 26.56
N THR A 349 -12.05 43.04 26.40
CA THR A 349 -12.59 43.97 27.40
C THR A 349 -13.88 44.57 26.87
N VAL A 350 -14.96 44.42 27.64
CA VAL A 350 -16.28 45.02 27.37
C VAL A 350 -16.40 46.27 28.23
N GLN A 351 -16.53 47.42 27.59
CA GLN A 351 -16.69 48.71 28.26
C GLN A 351 -18.16 48.96 28.60
N ALA A 352 -18.42 49.71 29.68
CA ALA A 352 -19.78 50.09 30.06
C ALA A 352 -20.55 50.79 28.92
N SER A 353 -19.87 51.62 28.12
CA SER A 353 -20.46 52.33 26.98
C SER A 353 -20.96 51.41 25.87
N GLU A 354 -20.55 50.14 25.86
CA GLU A 354 -20.92 49.16 24.84
C GLU A 354 -22.20 48.40 25.20
N VAL A 355 -22.70 48.53 26.43
CA VAL A 355 -23.86 47.79 26.93
C VAL A 355 -24.97 48.78 27.29
N SER A 356 -26.04 48.80 26.50
CA SER A 356 -27.27 49.53 26.82
C SER A 356 -28.34 48.53 27.24
N GLY A 357 -28.63 48.45 28.55
CA GLY A 357 -29.49 47.40 29.11
C GLY A 357 -28.74 46.07 29.24
N LYS A 358 -28.90 45.18 28.26
CA LYS A 358 -28.18 43.89 28.18
C LYS A 358 -27.47 43.75 26.84
N ALA A 359 -26.43 42.93 26.84
CA ALA A 359 -25.75 42.48 25.64
C ALA A 359 -25.28 41.05 25.82
N THR A 360 -25.26 40.28 24.75
CA THR A 360 -24.71 38.93 24.71
C THR A 360 -23.42 38.95 23.90
N PHE A 361 -22.37 38.34 24.44
CA PHE A 361 -21.11 38.10 23.75
C PHE A 361 -20.94 36.61 23.59
N GLU A 362 -20.77 36.18 22.35
CA GLU A 362 -20.52 34.79 21.98
C GLU A 362 -19.13 34.70 21.36
N CYS A 363 -18.35 33.67 21.72
CA CYS A 363 -17.06 33.42 21.11
C CYS A 363 -17.15 32.19 20.20
N GLU A 364 -16.83 32.39 18.93
CA GLU A 364 -16.66 31.36 17.92
C GLU A 364 -15.17 30.98 17.85
N LEU A 365 -14.88 29.69 18.03
CA LEU A 365 -13.53 29.14 17.93
C LEU A 365 -13.27 28.71 16.49
N ILE A 366 -12.18 29.18 15.89
CA ILE A 366 -11.81 28.86 14.51
C ILE A 366 -10.45 28.17 14.51
N SER A 367 -10.38 26.97 13.91
CA SER A 367 -9.11 26.26 13.66
C SER A 367 -8.23 27.07 12.71
N LYS A 368 -6.94 27.16 13.01
CA LYS A 368 -5.96 27.85 12.15
C LYS A 368 -5.45 26.98 11.03
#